data_AF-A0ABD5V944-F1
#
_entry.id   AF-A0ABD5V944-F1
#
_cell.length_a   1.000
_cell.length_b   1.000
_cell.length_c   1.000
_cell.angle_alpha   90.00
_cell.angle_beta   90.00
_cell.angle_gamma   90.00
#
_symmetry.space_group_name_H-M   'P 1'
#
loop_
_entity.id
_entity.type
_entity.pdbx_description
1 polymer ?
#
loop_
_entity_poly.entity_id
_entity_poly.type
_entity_poly.pdbx_seq_one_letter_code
_entity_poly.pdbx_strand_id
1 'polypeptide(L)' 'MSVEGASGNKGGRYRYTEYRQGSGTIAVIQDVESDRAWIQSTVSVPADP' A
#
# COMPACT_ATOMS: atom_id res chain seq x y z
N MET A 1 -3.41 17.65 -6.79
CA MET A 1 -3.62 16.23 -6.42
C MET A 1 -2.51 15.89 -5.44
N SER A 2 -2.82 15.66 -4.17
CA SER A 2 -1.79 15.38 -3.15
C SER A 2 -1.83 13.90 -2.83
N VAL A 3 -0.73 13.19 -3.10
CA VAL A 3 -0.58 11.77 -2.78
C VAL A 3 0.24 11.71 -1.51
N GLU A 4 -0.37 11.30 -0.41
CA GLU A 4 0.36 11.10 0.85
C GLU A 4 1.04 9.74 0.80
N GLY A 5 2.36 9.75 0.64
CA GLY A 5 3.19 8.56 0.58
C GLY A 5 3.74 8.18 1.94
N ALA A 6 3.38 7.00 2.45
CA ALA A 6 4.05 6.43 3.62
C ALA A 6 4.98 5.30 3.16
N SER A 7 6.29 5.46 3.42
CA SER A 7 7.30 4.43 3.18
C SER A 7 7.68 3.80 4.52
N GLY A 8 7.60 2.47 4.59
CA GLY A 8 7.93 1.70 5.79
C GLY A 8 8.76 0.47 5.46
N ASN A 9 9.72 0.16 6.34
CA ASN A 9 10.46 -1.09 6.32
C ASN A 9 10.04 -1.92 7.53
N LYS A 10 9.23 -2.98 7.31
CA LYS A 10 8.86 -3.92 8.37
C LYS A 10 9.89 -5.04 8.41
N GLY A 11 10.96 -4.84 9.19
CA GLY A 11 11.89 -5.91 9.56
C GLY A 11 12.87 -6.35 8.46
N GLY A 12 13.20 -5.49 7.50
CA GLY A 12 14.25 -5.72 6.49
C GLY A 12 13.78 -6.46 5.24
N ARG A 13 12.84 -7.40 5.38
CA ARG A 13 12.37 -8.27 4.29
C ARG A 13 11.40 -7.61 3.32
N TYR A 14 10.54 -6.71 3.82
CA TYR A 14 9.51 -6.09 2.99
C TYR A 14 9.68 -4.57 2.92
N ARG A 15 9.72 -4.04 1.70
CA ARG A 15 9.58 -2.61 1.42
C ARG A 15 8.12 -2.32 1.11
N TYR A 16 7.60 -1.28 1.75
CA TYR A 16 6.22 -0.86 1.64
C TYR A 16 6.15 0.58 1.15
N THR A 17 5.37 0.84 0.10
CA THR A 17 5.02 2.19 -0.33
C THR A 17 3.51 2.29 -0.50
N GLU A 18 2.90 3.19 0.25
CA GLU A 18 1.45 3.43 0.21
C GLU A 18 1.11 4.71 -0.56
N TYR A 19 0.00 4.68 -1.28
CA TYR A 19 -0.59 5.81 -1.98
C TYR A 19 -2.07 5.90 -1.59
N ARG A 20 -2.45 6.99 -0.93
CA ARG A 20 -3.85 7.26 -0.56
C ARG A 20 -4.50 8.20 -1.58
N GLN A 21 -5.72 7.86 -2.01
CA GLN A 21 -6.55 8.72 -2.85
C GLN A 21 -8.04 8.53 -2.51
N GLY A 22 -8.67 9.57 -1.97
CA GLY A 22 -10.10 9.55 -1.62
C GLY A 22 -10.43 8.42 -0.63
N SER A 23 -11.35 7.53 -1.01
CA SER A 23 -11.74 6.35 -0.22
C SER A 23 -10.86 5.12 -0.46
N GLY A 24 -9.80 5.25 -1.27
CA GLY A 24 -8.94 4.15 -1.68
C GLY A 24 -7.51 4.28 -1.18
N THR A 25 -6.89 3.13 -0.96
CA THR A 25 -5.47 2.96 -0.66
C THR A 25 -4.86 1.95 -1.62
N ILE A 26 -3.77 2.33 -2.28
CA ILE A 26 -2.92 1.42 -3.05
C ILE A 26 -1.62 1.23 -2.29
N ALA A 27 -1.17 0.00 -2.14
CA ALA A 27 0.12 -0.33 -1.57
C ALA A 27 0.95 -1.18 -2.53
N VAL A 28 2.20 -0.79 -2.71
CA VAL A 28 3.23 -1.60 -3.37
C VAL A 28 4.04 -2.29 -2.29
N ILE A 29 4.08 -3.61 -2.34
CA ILE A 29 4.83 -4.44 -1.41
C ILE A 29 5.90 -5.19 -2.20
N GLN A 30 7.16 -5.03 -1.79
CA GLN A 30 8.30 -5.73 -2.38
C GLN A 30 8.95 -6.62 -1.33
N ASP A 31 9.06 -7.91 -1.62
CA ASP A 31 9.93 -8.86 -0.90
C ASP A 31 11.35 -8.73 -1.47
N VAL A 32 12.26 -8.14 -0.67
CA VAL A 32 13.63 -7.86 -1.12
C VAL A 32 14.52 -9.11 -1.16
N GLU A 33 14.09 -10.21 -0.54
CA GLU A 33 14.84 -11.47 -0.52
C GLU A 33 14.51 -12.33 -1.74
N SER A 34 13.26 -12.28 -2.19
CA SER A 34 12.76 -13.11 -3.29
C SER A 34 12.62 -12.38 -4.63
N ASP A 35 12.95 -11.09 -4.70
CA ASP A 35 12.71 -10.20 -5.85
C ASP A 35 11.25 -10.27 -6.36
N ARG A 36 10.31 -10.39 -5.43
CA ARG A 36 8.87 -10.46 -5.73
C ARG A 36 8.21 -9.17 -5.33
N ALA A 37 7.25 -8.73 -6.14
CA ALA A 37 6.42 -7.58 -5.81
C ALA A 37 4.95 -7.88 -6.10
N TRP A 38 4.07 -7.29 -5.31
CA TRP A 38 2.64 -7.28 -5.58
C TRP A 38 2.02 -5.94 -5.21
N ILE A 39 0.87 -5.68 -5.82
CA ILE A 39 0.07 -4.49 -5.58
C ILE A 39 -1.16 -4.92 -4.79
N GLN A 40 -1.39 -4.26 -3.66
CA GLN A 40 -2.61 -4.40 -2.89
C GLN A 40 -3.45 -3.13 -3.07
N SER A 41 -4.73 -3.28 -3.39
CA SER A 41 -5.69 -2.19 -3.46
C SER A 41 -6.80 -2.42 -2.46
N THR A 42 -7.10 -1.42 -1.65
CA THR A 42 -8.19 -1.42 -0.68
C THR A 42 -9.10 -0.24 -0.97
N VAL A 43 -10.41 -0.50 -1.08
CA VAL A 43 -11.43 0.53 -1.28
C VAL A 43 -12.42 0.45 -0.13
N SER A 44 -12.63 1.58 0.54
CA SER A 44 -13.68 1.71 1.54
C SER A 44 -15.02 1.94 0.85
N VAL A 45 -15.98 1.08 1.12
CA VAL A 45 -17.38 1.25 0.70
C VAL A 45 -18.22 1.66 1.93
N PRO A 46 -19.17 2.60 1.79
CA PRO A 46 -20.12 2.87 2.85
C PRO A 46 -20.86 1.60 3.24
N ALA A 47 -21.05 1.37 4.53
CA ALA A 47 -22.01 0.37 5.00
C ALA A 47 -23.42 0.94 4.83
N ASP A 48 -24.29 0.22 4.12
CA ASP A 48 -25.73 0.57 4.05
C ASP A 48 -26.33 0.35 5.46
N PRO A 49 -27.17 1.28 5.98
CA PRO A 49 -27.80 1.15 7.28
C PRO A 49 -28.86 0.04 7.37
#